data_AF-A0AAW0X0A8-F1
#
_entry.id   AF-A0AAW0X0A8-F1
#
_cell.length_a   1.000
_cell.length_b   1.000
_cell.length_c   1.000
_cell.angle_alpha   90.00
_cell.angle_beta   90.00
_cell.angle_gamma   90.00
#
_symmetry.space_group_name_H-M   'P 1'
#
loop_
_entity.id
_entity.type
_entity.pdbx_description
1 polymer ?
#
loop_
_entity_poly.entity_id
_entity_poly.type
_entity_poly.pdbx_seq_one_letter_code
_entity_poly.pdbx_strand_id
1 'polypeptide(L)'
;MKIEPHRFDVGKMVSKVEVPISWDTRSGALSKYLADVGAQEMIAVLQNLTVKLRDAIPQTEDGVTKAPKISEASSKIDWNCCTCHKIQSMYRAFDDYFPLWTLWHGAPVKLRDMVMHKEWSHHHFSEMQVEEQITEGEAQGSECIKENAIENCEKSATDYDFAGDQNDIRKNCTVSRKNHPPGRVIFNKKMKVVSVLCRDGWVSFKSVIIKGRKPMSALDFYNGFITKIPKDQHKFD
;
A
#
# COMPACT_ATOMS: atom_id res chain seq x y z
N MET A 1 -4.08 6.62 -31.04
CA MET A 1 -2.81 7.30 -31.40
C MET A 1 -2.38 6.89 -32.81
N LYS A 2 -1.56 7.69 -33.48
CA LYS A 2 -0.90 7.25 -34.71
C LYS A 2 0.19 6.23 -34.35
N ILE A 3 0.31 5.15 -35.09
CA ILE A 3 1.35 4.14 -34.86
C ILE A 3 2.63 4.59 -35.59
N GLU A 4 3.77 4.55 -34.89
CA GLU A 4 5.08 4.84 -35.45
C GLU A 4 5.86 3.52 -35.63
N PRO A 5 6.41 3.22 -36.82
CA PRO A 5 7.19 2.01 -37.04
C PRO A 5 8.39 1.92 -36.09
N HIS A 6 8.67 0.71 -35.59
CA HIS A 6 9.83 0.38 -34.73
C HIS A 6 9.91 1.14 -33.40
N ARG A 7 8.89 1.92 -33.01
CA ARG A 7 8.85 2.67 -31.75
C ARG A 7 7.56 2.36 -31.01
N PHE A 8 7.69 2.07 -29.71
CA PHE A 8 6.57 1.67 -28.86
C PHE A 8 5.90 2.88 -28.23
N ASP A 9 4.59 3.05 -28.44
CA ASP A 9 3.73 4.06 -27.80
C ASP A 9 4.18 5.53 -27.91
N VAL A 10 4.92 5.93 -28.95
CA VAL A 10 5.43 7.32 -29.11
C VAL A 10 4.65 8.22 -30.09
N GLY A 11 3.72 7.65 -30.86
CA GLY A 11 3.09 8.40 -31.94
C GLY A 11 2.09 9.45 -31.47
N LYS A 12 1.73 10.38 -32.36
CA LYS A 12 0.84 11.51 -32.05
C LYS A 12 -0.50 11.03 -31.48
N MET A 13 -0.98 11.72 -30.44
CA MET A 13 -2.29 11.47 -29.83
C MET A 13 -3.39 11.98 -30.76
N VAL A 14 -4.29 11.08 -31.14
CA VAL A 14 -5.41 11.37 -32.07
C VAL A 14 -6.67 11.77 -31.30
N SER A 15 -6.88 11.14 -30.15
CA SER A 15 -7.90 11.49 -29.18
C SER A 15 -7.48 11.00 -27.80
N LYS A 16 -8.04 11.59 -26.77
CA LYS A 16 -7.79 11.28 -25.36
C LYS A 16 -9.10 11.37 -24.60
N VAL A 17 -9.34 10.40 -23.72
CA VAL A 17 -10.42 10.45 -22.74
C VAL A 17 -9.78 10.33 -21.36
N GLU A 18 -10.21 11.19 -20.44
CA GLU A 18 -9.79 11.14 -19.05
C GLU A 18 -10.87 10.46 -18.22
N VAL A 19 -10.44 9.52 -17.36
CA VAL A 19 -11.35 8.80 -16.47
C VAL A 19 -10.88 8.96 -15.01
N PRO A 20 -11.77 9.29 -14.07
CA PRO A 20 -11.41 9.34 -12.67
C PRO A 20 -11.17 7.93 -12.13
N ILE A 21 -10.18 7.78 -11.25
CA ILE A 21 -9.90 6.52 -10.53
C ILE A 21 -10.26 6.74 -9.07
N SER A 22 -11.22 5.98 -8.55
CA SER A 22 -11.61 6.03 -7.14
C SER A 22 -10.55 5.36 -6.24
N TRP A 23 -10.56 5.72 -4.96
CA TRP A 23 -9.66 5.20 -3.93
C TRP A 23 -9.74 3.66 -3.77
N ASP A 24 -10.85 3.05 -4.17
CA ASP A 24 -11.14 1.62 -4.09
C ASP A 24 -11.15 0.91 -5.46
N THR A 25 -10.96 1.64 -6.57
CA THR A 25 -10.97 1.06 -7.92
C THR A 25 -9.89 -0.01 -8.07
N ARG A 26 -10.30 -1.23 -8.43
CA ARG A 26 -9.41 -2.37 -8.72
C ARG A 26 -9.11 -2.53 -10.21
N SER A 27 -8.00 -3.19 -10.53
CA SER A 27 -7.50 -3.36 -11.89
C SER A 27 -8.49 -4.00 -12.86
N GLY A 28 -9.18 -5.07 -12.44
CA GLY A 28 -10.15 -5.76 -13.30
C GLY A 28 -11.36 -4.89 -13.63
N ALA A 29 -11.87 -4.14 -12.66
CA ALA A 29 -12.98 -3.22 -12.87
C ALA A 29 -12.57 -2.05 -13.79
N LEU A 30 -11.40 -1.47 -13.56
CA LEU A 30 -10.86 -0.40 -14.40
C LEU A 30 -10.59 -0.88 -15.83
N SER A 31 -10.03 -2.09 -15.99
CA SER A 31 -9.75 -2.67 -17.31
C SER A 31 -11.02 -2.86 -18.13
N LYS A 32 -12.11 -3.34 -17.50
CA LYS A 32 -13.40 -3.50 -18.17
C LYS A 32 -13.96 -2.15 -18.59
N TYR A 33 -13.95 -1.17 -17.68
CA TYR A 33 -14.45 0.17 -17.95
C TYR A 33 -13.67 0.88 -19.07
N LEU A 34 -12.34 0.79 -19.06
CA LEU A 34 -11.49 1.36 -20.11
C LEU A 34 -11.69 0.68 -21.47
N ALA A 35 -12.01 -0.63 -21.50
CA ALA A 35 -12.33 -1.31 -22.74
C ALA A 35 -13.60 -0.73 -23.39
N ASP A 36 -14.65 -0.49 -22.58
CA ASP A 36 -15.90 0.08 -23.06
C ASP A 36 -15.72 1.54 -23.54
N VAL A 37 -15.05 2.37 -22.73
CA VAL A 37 -14.75 3.77 -23.07
C VAL A 37 -13.87 3.85 -24.33
N GLY A 38 -12.84 3.01 -24.41
CA GLY A 38 -11.94 2.96 -25.56
C GLY A 38 -12.63 2.54 -26.85
N ALA A 39 -13.57 1.58 -26.78
CA ALA A 39 -14.36 1.17 -27.95
C ALA A 39 -15.26 2.30 -28.46
N GLN A 40 -15.92 3.02 -27.55
CA GLN A 40 -16.76 4.18 -27.90
C GLN A 40 -15.94 5.28 -28.55
N GLU A 41 -14.78 5.62 -27.96
CA GLU A 41 -13.88 6.65 -28.49
C GLU A 41 -13.32 6.25 -29.86
N MET A 42 -13.01 4.97 -30.07
CA MET A 42 -12.55 4.46 -31.36
C MET A 42 -13.59 4.72 -32.46
N ILE A 43 -14.87 4.43 -32.19
CA ILE A 43 -15.96 4.69 -33.14
C ILE A 43 -16.07 6.18 -33.45
N ALA A 44 -16.02 7.04 -32.43
CA ALA A 44 -16.10 8.50 -32.59
C ALA A 44 -14.94 9.06 -33.44
N VAL A 45 -13.72 8.52 -33.26
CA VAL A 45 -12.55 8.88 -34.08
C VAL A 45 -12.74 8.45 -35.53
N LEU A 46 -13.21 7.22 -35.78
CA LEU A 46 -13.38 6.69 -37.13
C LEU A 46 -14.41 7.47 -37.95
N GLN A 47 -15.48 7.97 -37.32
CA GLN A 47 -16.49 8.79 -37.98
C GLN A 47 -15.93 10.12 -38.53
N ASN A 48 -14.87 10.66 -37.93
CA ASN A 48 -14.26 11.95 -38.30
C ASN A 48 -12.74 11.82 -38.55
N LEU A 49 -12.32 10.68 -39.08
CA LEU A 49 -10.91 10.27 -39.07
C LEU A 49 -9.97 11.29 -39.71
N THR A 50 -10.32 11.82 -40.89
CA THR A 50 -9.46 12.79 -41.62
C THR A 50 -9.18 14.04 -40.80
N VAL A 51 -10.19 14.55 -40.08
CA VAL A 51 -10.05 15.72 -39.21
C VAL A 51 -9.23 15.36 -37.97
N LYS A 52 -9.58 14.26 -37.30
CA LYS A 52 -8.88 13.77 -36.10
C LYS A 52 -7.39 13.47 -36.34
N LEU A 53 -7.02 12.99 -37.52
CA LEU A 53 -5.63 12.75 -37.89
C LEU A 53 -4.87 14.05 -38.19
N ARG A 54 -5.53 15.03 -38.82
CA ARG A 54 -4.94 16.36 -39.07
C ARG A 54 -4.61 17.06 -37.76
N ASP A 55 -5.52 16.97 -36.80
CA ASP A 55 -5.43 17.67 -35.51
C ASP A 55 -4.65 16.87 -34.44
N ALA A 56 -4.03 15.75 -34.82
CA ALA A 56 -3.30 14.90 -33.89
C ALA A 56 -2.09 15.62 -33.27
N ILE A 57 -1.98 15.55 -31.94
CA ILE A 57 -1.03 16.32 -31.14
C ILE A 57 0.19 15.45 -30.80
N PRO A 58 1.44 15.93 -30.96
CA PRO A 58 2.62 15.23 -30.45
C PRO A 58 2.53 14.97 -28.95
N GLN A 59 3.06 13.83 -28.50
CA GLN A 59 3.22 13.59 -27.06
C GLN A 59 4.29 14.54 -26.49
N THR A 60 4.11 14.98 -25.26
CA THR A 60 5.15 15.72 -24.53
C THR A 60 6.30 14.77 -24.18
N GLU A 61 7.53 15.28 -24.17
CA GLU A 61 8.69 14.54 -23.64
C GLU A 61 8.77 14.64 -22.10
N ASP A 62 8.12 15.67 -21.53
CA ASP A 62 8.03 15.86 -20.09
C ASP A 62 7.08 14.85 -19.45
N GLY A 63 7.48 14.26 -18.32
CA GLY A 63 6.68 13.30 -17.57
C GLY A 63 6.47 11.93 -18.24
N VAL A 64 7.21 11.59 -19.29
CA VAL A 64 7.11 10.28 -19.95
C VAL A 64 7.53 9.16 -18.99
N THR A 65 6.62 8.24 -18.72
CA THR A 65 6.88 7.06 -17.87
C THR A 65 6.63 5.77 -18.65
N LYS A 66 7.30 4.69 -18.23
CA LYS A 66 7.07 3.34 -18.78
C LYS A 66 6.21 2.54 -17.81
N ALA A 67 5.32 1.72 -18.36
CA ALA A 67 4.55 0.72 -17.61
C ALA A 67 5.13 -0.68 -17.86
N PRO A 68 6.16 -1.12 -17.09
CA PRO A 68 6.74 -2.44 -17.27
C PRO A 68 5.72 -3.54 -16.95
N LYS A 69 5.90 -4.70 -17.57
CA LYS A 69 5.06 -5.87 -17.29
C LYS A 69 5.22 -6.27 -15.82
N ILE A 70 4.10 -6.43 -15.12
CA ILE A 70 4.08 -6.89 -13.73
C ILE A 70 4.48 -8.36 -13.63
N SER A 71 5.11 -8.72 -12.50
CA SER A 71 5.55 -10.08 -12.19
C SER A 71 5.16 -10.46 -10.76
N GLU A 72 5.25 -11.75 -10.42
CA GLU A 72 5.05 -12.20 -9.03
C GLU A 72 6.06 -11.55 -8.06
N ALA A 73 7.30 -11.31 -8.49
CA ALA A 73 8.29 -10.61 -7.67
C ALA A 73 7.85 -9.16 -7.35
N SER A 74 7.13 -8.51 -8.27
CA SER A 74 6.62 -7.15 -8.10
C SER A 74 5.49 -7.05 -7.05
N SER A 75 4.84 -8.17 -6.70
CA SER A 75 3.78 -8.20 -5.68
C SER A 75 4.27 -8.60 -4.28
N LYS A 76 5.59 -8.85 -4.11
CA LYS A 76 6.19 -9.04 -2.79
C LYS A 76 6.14 -7.73 -2.01
N ILE A 77 5.64 -7.76 -0.78
CA ILE A 77 5.66 -6.59 0.10
C ILE A 77 7.02 -6.50 0.78
N ASP A 78 7.66 -5.34 0.67
CA ASP A 78 8.78 -4.96 1.55
C ASP A 78 8.24 -4.07 2.67
N TRP A 79 8.02 -4.68 3.84
CA TRP A 79 7.42 -4.00 4.99
C TRP A 79 8.23 -2.81 5.50
N ASN A 80 9.55 -2.81 5.31
CA ASN A 80 10.42 -1.75 5.82
C ASN A 80 10.28 -0.46 5.01
N CYS A 81 10.05 -0.60 3.70
CA CYS A 81 10.02 0.54 2.77
C CYS A 81 8.60 0.94 2.36
N CYS A 82 7.67 -0.02 2.31
CA CYS A 82 6.34 0.23 1.77
C CYS A 82 5.45 0.97 2.77
N THR A 83 4.89 2.08 2.31
CA THR A 83 3.81 2.77 3.02
C THR A 83 2.49 2.03 2.87
N CYS A 84 1.56 2.28 3.77
CA CYS A 84 0.24 1.67 3.73
C CYS A 84 -0.54 2.05 2.45
N HIS A 85 -0.39 3.31 1.99
CA HIS A 85 -0.91 3.74 0.69
C HIS A 85 -0.30 2.97 -0.49
N LYS A 86 1.01 2.70 -0.46
CA LYS A 86 1.68 1.93 -1.50
C LYS A 86 1.17 0.49 -1.53
N ILE A 87 1.05 -0.16 -0.37
CA ILE A 87 0.52 -1.53 -0.26
C ILE A 87 -0.91 -1.60 -0.81
N GLN A 88 -1.78 -0.66 -0.43
CA GLN A 88 -3.16 -0.63 -0.95
C GLN A 88 -3.22 -0.38 -2.46
N SER A 89 -2.34 0.46 -3.00
CA SER A 89 -2.25 0.68 -4.44
C SER A 89 -1.76 -0.57 -5.18
N MET A 90 -0.78 -1.29 -4.63
CA MET A 90 -0.34 -2.58 -5.15
C MET A 90 -1.47 -3.62 -5.08
N TYR A 91 -2.22 -3.68 -3.98
CA TYR A 91 -3.37 -4.57 -3.85
C TYR A 91 -4.42 -4.30 -4.94
N ARG A 92 -4.82 -3.02 -5.12
CA ARG A 92 -5.78 -2.63 -6.16
C ARG A 92 -5.29 -2.96 -7.58
N ALA A 93 -4.00 -2.79 -7.83
CA ALA A 93 -3.40 -2.97 -9.15
C ALA A 93 -3.10 -4.44 -9.50
N PHE A 94 -2.73 -5.27 -8.53
CA PHE A 94 -2.12 -6.58 -8.79
C PHE A 94 -3.00 -7.77 -8.41
N ASP A 95 -3.90 -7.64 -7.43
CA ASP A 95 -4.51 -8.79 -6.73
C ASP A 95 -5.33 -9.75 -7.63
N ASP A 96 -5.76 -9.28 -8.81
CA ASP A 96 -6.47 -10.08 -9.81
C ASP A 96 -5.54 -11.06 -10.56
N TYR A 97 -4.23 -10.79 -10.59
CA TYR A 97 -3.21 -11.59 -11.31
C TYR A 97 -2.13 -12.12 -10.38
N PHE A 98 -1.53 -11.23 -9.58
CA PHE A 98 -0.46 -11.53 -8.63
C PHE A 98 -0.88 -11.04 -7.24
N PRO A 99 -1.41 -11.95 -6.40
CA PRO A 99 -1.74 -11.62 -5.02
C PRO A 99 -0.52 -11.02 -4.32
N LEU A 100 -0.76 -10.07 -3.42
CA LEU A 100 0.32 -9.59 -2.55
C LEU A 100 0.83 -10.74 -1.71
N TRP A 101 2.14 -10.81 -1.49
CA TRP A 101 2.73 -11.88 -0.69
C TRP A 101 3.95 -11.41 0.09
N THR A 102 4.28 -12.20 1.11
CA THR A 102 5.39 -11.97 2.05
C THR A 102 5.86 -13.32 2.59
N LEU A 103 6.81 -13.34 3.52
CA LEU A 103 7.29 -14.56 4.17
C LEU A 103 6.82 -14.62 5.62
N TRP A 104 6.40 -15.82 6.05
CA TRP A 104 6.16 -16.15 7.45
C TRP A 104 7.12 -17.27 7.84
N HIS A 105 8.14 -16.95 8.62
CA HIS A 105 9.23 -17.87 8.98
C HIS A 105 9.82 -18.59 7.75
N GLY A 106 10.14 -17.82 6.71
CA GLY A 106 10.69 -18.32 5.45
C GLY A 106 9.68 -19.01 4.50
N ALA A 107 8.44 -19.25 4.93
CA ALA A 107 7.41 -19.80 4.07
C ALA A 107 6.64 -18.68 3.34
N PRO A 108 6.46 -18.75 2.00
CA PRO A 108 5.66 -17.76 1.28
C PRO A 108 4.19 -17.78 1.73
N VAL A 109 3.65 -16.59 2.00
CA VAL A 109 2.26 -16.36 2.38
C VAL A 109 1.66 -15.31 1.45
N LYS A 110 0.59 -15.68 0.75
CA LYS A 110 -0.24 -14.73 -0.01
C LYS A 110 -1.25 -14.08 0.93
N LEU A 111 -1.42 -12.78 0.83
CA LEU A 111 -2.34 -11.96 1.62
C LEU A 111 -3.53 -11.60 0.76
N ARG A 112 -4.74 -11.81 1.28
CA ARG A 112 -5.98 -11.71 0.52
C ARG A 112 -7.02 -10.93 1.31
N ASP A 113 -8.02 -10.42 0.59
CA ASP A 113 -9.16 -9.72 1.18
C ASP A 113 -8.71 -8.56 2.08
N MET A 114 -7.90 -7.67 1.51
CA MET A 114 -7.42 -6.47 2.21
C MET A 114 -8.59 -5.60 2.67
N VAL A 115 -8.50 -5.06 3.88
CA VAL A 115 -9.38 -4.01 4.36
C VAL A 115 -8.94 -2.69 3.74
N MET A 116 -9.80 -2.12 2.91
CA MET A 116 -9.51 -0.90 2.15
C MET A 116 -9.84 0.35 2.99
N HIS A 117 -8.97 1.35 2.93
CA HIS A 117 -9.11 2.64 3.62
C HIS A 117 -9.15 3.78 2.62
N LYS A 118 -10.17 4.65 2.72
CA LYS A 118 -10.29 5.85 1.87
C LYS A 118 -9.21 6.87 2.20
N GLU A 119 -9.00 7.09 3.48
CA GLU A 119 -7.98 7.98 4.03
C GLU A 119 -7.23 7.23 5.12
N TRP A 120 -5.91 7.41 5.14
CA TRP A 120 -5.05 6.87 6.19
C TRP A 120 -5.02 7.89 7.32
N SER A 121 -5.56 7.55 8.47
CA SER A 121 -5.30 8.33 9.67
C SER A 121 -3.84 8.10 10.07
N HIS A 122 -2.95 9.05 9.74
CA HIS A 122 -1.61 9.13 10.34
C HIS A 122 -1.68 9.20 11.89
N HIS A 123 -2.88 9.48 12.42
CA HIS A 123 -3.23 9.54 13.83
C HIS A 123 -4.55 8.79 14.10
N HIS A 124 -4.52 7.46 14.26
CA HIS A 124 -5.37 6.75 15.25
C HIS A 124 -5.14 5.24 15.16
N PHE A 125 -4.16 4.78 15.94
CA PHE A 125 -4.29 3.49 16.62
C PHE A 125 -4.13 3.77 18.12
N SER A 126 -5.03 4.60 18.68
CA SER A 126 -5.21 4.61 20.12
C SER A 126 -5.80 3.26 20.51
N GLU A 127 -5.00 2.44 21.18
CA GLU A 127 -5.47 1.30 21.97
C GLU A 127 -6.55 0.44 21.31
N MET A 128 -6.15 -0.33 20.29
CA MET A 128 -6.79 -1.63 20.16
C MET A 128 -6.39 -2.41 21.42
N GLN A 129 -7.34 -2.59 22.36
CA GLN A 129 -7.12 -3.28 23.63
C GLN A 129 -6.42 -4.62 23.39
N VAL A 130 -5.11 -4.62 23.59
CA VAL A 130 -4.39 -5.81 24.00
C VAL A 130 -4.74 -5.88 25.47
N GLU A 131 -5.61 -6.82 25.85
CA GLU A 131 -5.75 -7.19 27.26
C GLU A 131 -4.39 -7.69 27.74
N GLU A 132 -3.57 -6.78 28.27
CA GLU A 132 -2.38 -7.08 29.06
C GLU A 132 -2.88 -7.53 30.44
N GLN A 133 -2.90 -8.84 30.69
CA GLN A 133 -2.92 -9.34 32.07
C GLN A 133 -1.50 -9.17 32.63
N ILE A 134 -1.28 -8.07 33.34
CA ILE A 134 -0.08 -7.85 34.16
C ILE A 134 -0.33 -8.52 35.51
N THR A 135 0.43 -9.57 35.80
CA THR A 135 0.60 -10.07 37.17
C THR A 135 1.52 -9.11 37.92
N GLU A 136 1.01 -8.50 38.98
CA GLU A 136 1.76 -7.61 39.87
C GLU A 136 2.96 -8.32 40.50
N GLY A 137 4.13 -7.72 40.33
CA GLY A 137 5.35 -8.05 41.06
C GLY A 137 6.03 -6.72 41.41
N GLU A 138 6.04 -6.40 42.68
CA GLU A 138 6.57 -5.18 43.28
C GLU A 138 8.08 -5.03 43.01
N ALA A 139 8.52 -3.83 42.62
CA ALA A 139 9.86 -3.33 42.94
C ALA A 139 9.89 -1.79 42.88
N GLN A 140 10.26 -1.23 44.03
CA GLN A 140 10.49 0.19 44.30
C GLN A 140 11.82 0.67 43.68
N GLY A 141 11.90 1.95 43.32
CA GLY A 141 13.13 2.74 43.51
C GLY A 141 13.80 3.37 42.29
N SER A 142 13.77 4.71 42.28
CA SER A 142 14.87 5.66 41.96
C SER A 142 15.42 5.82 40.52
N GLU A 143 15.05 6.98 39.95
CA GLU A 143 15.92 8.12 39.59
C GLU A 143 16.80 8.13 38.32
N CYS A 144 16.94 9.35 37.78
CA CYS A 144 17.23 9.77 36.41
C CYS A 144 18.72 9.71 35.98
N ILE A 145 18.99 9.55 34.67
CA ILE A 145 20.14 10.19 33.99
C ILE A 145 19.74 10.70 32.58
N LYS A 146 20.35 11.83 32.22
CA LYS A 146 20.04 12.83 31.19
C LYS A 146 20.67 12.52 29.79
N GLU A 147 19.93 12.95 28.76
CA GLU A 147 20.32 13.61 27.48
C GLU A 147 21.58 13.24 26.63
N ASN A 148 21.32 13.29 25.31
CA ASN A 148 22.14 13.72 24.15
C ASN A 148 22.99 12.71 23.37
N ALA A 149 22.63 12.52 22.09
CA ALA A 149 23.48 12.88 20.95
C ALA A 149 22.67 12.92 19.64
N ILE A 150 22.80 14.05 18.94
CA ILE A 150 22.35 14.36 17.58
C ILE A 150 23.41 13.84 16.62
N GLU A 151 23.05 13.25 15.48
CA GLU A 151 23.81 13.50 14.24
C GLU A 151 23.01 13.22 12.95
N ASN A 152 23.27 14.10 11.99
CA ASN A 152 22.52 14.42 10.78
C ASN A 152 22.72 13.45 9.62
N CYS A 153 21.74 13.37 8.72
CA CYS A 153 22.01 13.32 7.28
C CYS A 153 20.85 13.96 6.48
N GLU A 154 21.06 15.22 6.11
CA GLU A 154 20.43 15.96 5.00
C GLU A 154 20.86 15.35 3.64
N LYS A 155 20.25 15.45 2.45
CA LYS A 155 19.13 16.19 1.83
C LYS A 155 18.92 15.60 0.41
N SER A 156 17.72 15.83 -0.19
CA SER A 156 17.42 16.10 -1.62
C SER A 156 16.01 15.59 -1.99
N ALA A 157 14.95 16.42 -1.89
CA ALA A 157 14.25 17.18 -2.96
C ALA A 157 13.57 16.29 -4.03
N THR A 158 12.25 16.29 -4.24
CA THR A 158 11.39 17.38 -4.79
C THR A 158 9.92 17.27 -4.28
N ASP A 159 9.34 18.31 -3.68
CA ASP A 159 8.48 19.39 -4.25
C ASP A 159 7.07 18.97 -4.70
N TYR A 160 6.07 19.26 -3.86
CA TYR A 160 4.74 19.77 -4.25
C TYR A 160 4.13 20.54 -3.07
N ASP A 161 3.90 21.83 -3.29
CA ASP A 161 3.40 22.83 -2.33
C ASP A 161 1.91 22.68 -2.02
N PHE A 162 1.57 22.76 -0.73
CA PHE A 162 0.29 23.33 -0.28
C PHE A 162 0.58 24.30 0.85
N ALA A 163 0.41 25.60 0.56
CA ALA A 163 0.44 26.67 1.53
C ALA A 163 -0.79 26.59 2.46
N GLY A 164 -0.56 26.62 3.77
CA GLY A 164 -1.62 26.60 4.79
C GLY A 164 -1.08 26.75 6.20
N ASP A 165 -0.90 28.00 6.60
CA ASP A 165 -0.87 28.59 7.94
C ASP A 165 0.10 28.05 9.02
N GLN A 166 1.04 28.92 9.39
CA GLN A 166 1.98 28.74 10.51
C GLN A 166 1.30 29.26 11.78
N ASN A 167 1.04 28.38 12.76
CA ASN A 167 1.24 28.59 14.20
C ASN A 167 0.47 27.54 15.01
N ASP A 168 1.14 26.47 15.45
CA ASP A 168 1.28 26.22 16.89
C ASP A 168 2.46 25.26 17.15
N ILE A 169 3.46 25.78 17.82
CA ILE A 169 4.73 25.13 18.13
C ILE A 169 4.64 24.61 19.56
N ARG A 170 4.81 23.29 19.71
CA ARG A 170 5.25 22.58 20.93
C ARG A 170 4.35 22.75 22.15
N LYS A 171 3.52 21.74 22.43
CA LYS A 171 3.41 21.14 23.77
C LYS A 171 2.60 19.83 23.76
N ASN A 172 3.19 18.84 24.42
CA ASN A 172 2.62 17.56 24.86
C ASN A 172 2.36 16.48 23.82
N CYS A 173 3.46 15.88 23.35
CA CYS A 173 3.45 14.52 22.83
C CYS A 173 4.14 13.59 23.85
N THR A 174 3.37 13.01 24.76
CA THR A 174 3.82 11.91 25.64
C THR A 174 2.79 10.78 25.56
N VAL A 175 2.72 10.14 24.39
CA VAL A 175 2.18 8.78 24.27
C VAL A 175 3.35 7.90 23.89
N SER A 176 3.70 6.96 24.77
CA SER A 176 4.80 6.03 24.60
C SER A 176 4.58 5.19 23.34
N ARG A 177 5.20 5.59 22.22
CA ARG A 177 5.29 4.77 21.02
C ARG A 177 6.24 3.61 21.34
N LYS A 178 5.71 2.44 21.68
CA LYS A 178 6.52 1.20 21.56
C LYS A 178 6.83 1.07 20.05
N ASN A 179 8.03 1.48 19.63
CA ASN A 179 8.51 1.39 18.25
C ASN A 179 8.61 -0.09 17.87
N HIS A 180 7.56 -0.61 17.26
CA HIS A 180 7.54 -1.95 16.74
C HIS A 180 8.22 -1.98 15.35
N PRO A 181 8.99 -3.04 15.03
CA PRO A 181 9.61 -3.14 13.71
C PRO A 181 8.54 -3.36 12.63
N PRO A 182 8.70 -2.79 11.43
CA PRO A 182 7.84 -3.11 10.29
C PRO A 182 7.78 -4.61 10.02
N GLY A 183 6.64 -5.06 9.51
CA GLY A 183 6.29 -6.46 9.34
C GLY A 183 5.67 -7.09 10.60
N ARG A 184 5.64 -6.39 11.74
CA ARG A 184 4.97 -6.91 12.95
C ARG A 184 3.51 -7.26 12.66
N VAL A 185 3.10 -8.43 13.12
CA VAL A 185 1.77 -9.01 12.92
C VAL A 185 0.98 -8.98 14.21
N ILE A 186 -0.26 -8.49 14.16
CA ILE A 186 -1.22 -8.52 15.26
C ILE A 186 -2.55 -9.05 14.72
N PHE A 187 -3.23 -9.89 15.50
CA PHE A 187 -4.59 -10.30 15.17
C PHE A 187 -5.63 -9.43 15.87
N ASN A 188 -6.51 -8.80 15.09
CA ASN A 188 -7.66 -8.08 15.62
C ASN A 188 -8.85 -9.04 15.78
N LYS A 189 -9.16 -9.40 17.03
CA LYS A 189 -10.27 -10.32 17.36
C LYS A 189 -11.64 -9.82 16.89
N LYS A 190 -11.92 -8.51 17.03
CA LYS A 190 -13.23 -7.90 16.72
C LYS A 190 -13.50 -7.93 15.22
N MET A 191 -12.52 -7.53 14.41
CA MET A 191 -12.63 -7.51 12.97
C MET A 191 -12.29 -8.84 12.30
N LYS A 192 -11.71 -9.79 13.05
CA LYS A 192 -11.17 -11.07 12.54
C LYS A 192 -10.22 -10.86 11.38
N VAL A 193 -9.26 -9.95 11.54
CA VAL A 193 -8.22 -9.63 10.55
C VAL A 193 -6.83 -9.76 11.14
N VAL A 194 -5.87 -10.06 10.28
CA VAL A 194 -4.45 -9.91 10.60
C VAL A 194 -4.03 -8.51 10.16
N SER A 195 -3.57 -7.71 11.11
CA SER A 195 -3.01 -6.38 10.89
C SER A 195 -1.49 -6.46 10.89
N VAL A 196 -0.86 -5.81 9.92
CA VAL A 196 0.60 -5.80 9.75
C VAL A 196 1.11 -4.37 9.73
N LEU A 197 2.14 -4.08 10.53
CA LEU A 197 2.78 -2.78 10.59
C LEU A 197 3.61 -2.55 9.32
N CYS A 198 3.23 -1.54 8.53
CA CYS A 198 3.98 -1.03 7.38
C CYS A 198 4.94 0.09 7.85
N ARG A 199 5.61 0.78 6.91
CA ARG A 199 6.53 1.89 7.22
C ARG A 199 5.88 3.03 8.02
N ASP A 200 4.62 3.33 7.75
CA ASP A 200 3.92 4.54 8.23
C ASP A 200 2.55 4.27 8.87
N GLY A 201 2.20 3.01 9.15
CA GLY A 201 0.89 2.64 9.69
C GLY A 201 0.60 1.14 9.69
N TRP A 202 -0.68 0.77 9.75
CA TRP A 202 -1.12 -0.63 9.74
C TRP A 202 -1.99 -0.94 8.53
N VAL A 203 -1.73 -2.04 7.84
CA VAL A 203 -2.64 -2.63 6.84
C VAL A 203 -3.28 -3.90 7.40
N SER A 204 -4.46 -4.29 6.91
CA SER A 204 -5.16 -5.47 7.43
C SER A 204 -5.71 -6.38 6.33
N PHE A 205 -5.70 -7.69 6.58
CA PHE A 205 -6.14 -8.73 5.65
C PHE A 205 -7.07 -9.73 6.34
N LYS A 206 -8.14 -10.17 5.66
CA LYS A 206 -9.11 -11.13 6.21
C LYS A 206 -8.73 -12.59 5.96
N SER A 207 -7.88 -12.87 4.98
CA SER A 207 -7.48 -14.23 4.65
C SER A 207 -6.03 -14.31 4.17
N VAL A 208 -5.43 -15.49 4.34
CA VAL A 208 -4.06 -15.77 3.93
C VAL A 208 -3.96 -17.14 3.27
N ILE A 209 -2.94 -17.33 2.44
CA ILE A 209 -2.64 -18.61 1.80
C ILE A 209 -1.16 -18.90 1.98
N ILE A 210 -0.83 -19.81 2.89
CA ILE A 210 0.53 -20.30 3.08
C ILE A 210 0.83 -21.31 1.96
N LYS A 211 2.02 -21.23 1.35
CA LYS A 211 2.44 -22.17 0.31
C LYS A 211 2.21 -23.63 0.73
N GLY A 212 1.51 -24.38 -0.13
CA GLY A 212 1.18 -25.79 0.12
C GLY A 212 -0.02 -26.03 1.05
N ARG A 213 -0.72 -24.98 1.50
CA ARG A 213 -1.93 -25.09 2.32
C ARG A 213 -3.14 -24.50 1.59
N LYS A 214 -4.33 -24.94 2.00
CA LYS A 214 -5.58 -24.33 1.54
C LYS A 214 -5.67 -22.88 2.04
N PRO A 215 -6.37 -22.00 1.31
CA PRO A 215 -6.73 -20.67 1.82
C PRO A 215 -7.39 -20.78 3.19
N MET A 216 -7.06 -19.87 4.09
CA MET A 216 -7.58 -19.85 5.46
C MET A 216 -7.90 -18.44 5.91
N SER A 217 -8.84 -18.32 6.85
CA SER A 217 -9.18 -17.02 7.42
C SER A 217 -8.04 -16.50 8.30
N ALA A 218 -8.03 -15.18 8.52
CA ALA A 218 -7.15 -14.55 9.50
C ALA A 218 -7.28 -15.15 10.91
N LEU A 219 -8.50 -15.57 11.29
CA LEU A 219 -8.75 -16.26 12.57
C LEU A 219 -8.11 -17.65 12.61
N ASP A 220 -8.25 -18.42 11.53
CA ASP A 220 -7.61 -19.75 11.44
C ASP A 220 -6.09 -19.64 11.43
N PHE A 221 -5.56 -18.65 10.71
CA PHE A 221 -4.13 -18.35 10.73
C PHE A 221 -3.65 -17.97 12.13
N TYR A 222 -4.42 -17.15 12.86
CA TYR A 222 -4.11 -16.80 14.23
C TYR A 222 -4.08 -18.02 15.16
N ASN A 223 -5.13 -18.84 15.14
CA ASN A 223 -5.25 -20.04 15.97
C ASN A 223 -4.23 -21.13 15.61
N GLY A 224 -3.85 -21.23 14.34
CA GLY A 224 -2.98 -22.29 13.82
C GLY A 224 -1.49 -21.93 13.79
N PHE A 225 -1.13 -20.65 13.68
CA PHE A 225 0.24 -20.20 13.43
C PHE A 225 0.70 -19.13 14.42
N ILE A 226 -0.02 -18.02 14.54
CA ILE A 226 0.40 -16.89 15.40
C ILE A 226 0.47 -17.31 16.87
N THR A 227 -0.58 -17.96 17.38
CA THR A 227 -0.63 -18.41 18.79
C THR A 227 0.34 -19.54 19.13
N LYS A 228 0.98 -20.16 18.13
CA LYS A 228 1.91 -21.29 18.32
C LYS A 228 3.36 -20.86 18.53
N ILE A 229 3.62 -19.56 18.42
CA ILE A 229 4.97 -18.99 18.52
C ILE A 229 5.01 -17.79 19.48
N PRO A 230 6.19 -17.48 20.05
CA PRO A 230 6.40 -16.29 20.89
C PRO A 230 6.04 -14.97 20.19
N LYS A 231 5.60 -13.97 20.97
CA LYS A 231 5.11 -12.67 20.45
C LYS A 231 6.17 -11.83 19.73
N ASP A 232 7.44 -11.99 20.08
CA ASP A 232 8.59 -11.36 19.43
C ASP A 232 8.80 -11.88 18.00
N GLN A 233 8.30 -13.09 17.72
CA GLN A 233 8.36 -13.73 16.41
C GLN A 233 7.12 -13.46 15.54
N HIS A 234 6.13 -12.69 16.01
CA HIS A 234 4.94 -12.32 15.24
C HIS A 234 5.31 -11.28 14.18
N LYS A 235 5.97 -11.72 13.11
CA LYS A 235 6.50 -10.86 12.07
C LYS A 235 6.46 -11.55 10.70
N PHE A 236 6.08 -10.77 9.69
CA PHE A 236 6.32 -11.09 8.30
C PHE A 236 7.64 -10.46 7.80
N ASP A 237 8.35 -11.16 6.92
CA ASP A 237 9.59 -10.67 6.29
C ASP A 237 9.36 -10.09 4.88
#